data_AF-A0A3D4QGQ8-F1
#
_entry.id   AF-A0A3D4QGQ8-F1
#
_cell.length_a   1.000
_cell.length_b   1.000
_cell.length_c   1.000
_cell.angle_alpha   90.00
_cell.angle_beta   90.00
_cell.angle_gamma   90.00
#
_symmetry.space_group_name_H-M   'P 1'
#
loop_
_entity.id
_entity.type
_entity.pdbx_description
1 polymer ?
#
loop_
_entity_poly.entity_id
_entity_poly.type
_entity_poly.pdbx_seq_one_letter_code
_entity_poly.pdbx_strand_id
1 'polypeptide(L)'
;MDILTFNAVKQQQHHLNTDLLDPWKQAAFAVVTMSSSAPWGTIVYNHYLQEVGRQNYNNSDYTQGCTSSMGTEFFNNWYSYGQTNSNISSTDSSYGDNTARCGHLGHIALAVASDGTMVGRAAPHAATALRNVGVWVNNKTNKNLALFMENQYAGVAPRAIAPGRLSGTEGWHLAWTANKFYAQNDFGTYNKYGMIGYNEKTRTLVINENTNGGTGMRLHVYSNVAPFDIHASDRKTWFDALDEANHTFFDWTTNSAGYSESLYRAVVVPCDDGKVIIVRMEPHSYCMLDRFTPDGAGGFTQESTHTLSTTTSYGMEQGDRNGIRFQISNDGKYVICYQPYYYYGAGAEVFLIRVSDGKYVFLQHQDSSYGRSFAPIRDSDFMISYSPNSDSGYGIYMSHIDTKSIFEAIADKGDMSSKVPGFNVYIFDSAYHSTNYPYIVPIIGGN
;
A
#
# COMPACT_ATOMS: atom_id res chain seq x y z
N MET A 1 24.93 1.15 46.42
CA MET A 1 23.66 1.44 45.75
C MET A 1 22.57 1.19 46.77
N ASP A 2 21.79 2.20 47.16
CA ASP A 2 20.70 1.99 48.12
C ASP A 2 19.53 1.21 47.46
N ILE A 3 18.68 0.63 48.30
CA ILE A 3 17.53 -0.19 47.86
C ILE A 3 16.54 0.61 47.00
N LEU A 4 16.42 1.92 47.23
CA LEU A 4 15.52 2.80 46.47
C LEU A 4 16.04 3.01 45.05
N THR A 5 17.35 3.21 44.90
CA THR A 5 18.06 3.36 43.63
C THR A 5 18.03 2.06 42.83
N PHE A 6 18.23 0.92 43.48
CA PHE A 6 18.13 -0.39 42.82
C PHE A 6 16.71 -0.68 42.32
N ASN A 7 15.68 -0.36 43.11
CA ASN A 7 14.28 -0.53 42.70
C ASN A 7 13.88 0.43 41.58
N ALA A 8 14.35 1.68 41.61
CA ALA A 8 14.12 2.65 40.54
C ALA A 8 14.75 2.20 39.21
N VAL A 9 16.00 1.71 39.24
CA VAL A 9 16.68 1.17 38.05
C VAL A 9 15.95 -0.06 37.51
N LYS A 10 15.49 -0.96 38.40
CA LYS A 10 14.73 -2.16 37.99
C LYS A 10 13.37 -1.82 37.38
N GLN A 11 12.66 -0.83 37.92
CA GLN A 11 11.41 -0.32 37.34
C GLN A 11 11.65 0.36 35.99
N GLN A 12 12.70 1.18 35.89
CA GLN A 12 13.07 1.82 34.62
C GLN A 12 13.46 0.79 33.56
N GLN A 13 14.18 -0.26 33.94
CA GLN A 13 14.53 -1.35 33.02
C GLN A 13 13.32 -2.22 32.65
N HIS A 14 12.38 -2.44 33.58
CA HIS A 14 11.11 -3.08 33.27
C HIS A 14 10.28 -2.25 32.29
N HIS A 15 10.18 -0.93 32.49
CA HIS A 15 9.50 -0.02 31.57
C HIS A 15 10.18 0.03 30.20
N LEU A 16 11.53 0.07 30.14
CA LEU A 16 12.26 -0.02 28.88
C LEU A 16 11.99 -1.34 28.16
N ASN A 17 11.96 -2.47 28.89
CA ASN A 17 11.67 -3.77 28.30
C ASN A 17 10.22 -3.87 27.81
N THR A 18 9.24 -3.31 28.51
CA THR A 18 7.84 -3.28 28.04
C THR A 18 7.68 -2.34 26.84
N ASP A 19 8.42 -1.24 26.80
CA ASP A 19 8.31 -0.23 25.76
C ASP A 19 8.99 -0.65 24.46
N LEU A 20 10.13 -1.36 24.55
CA LEU A 20 10.83 -1.92 23.39
C LEU A 20 10.11 -3.13 22.78
N LEU A 21 9.28 -3.81 23.55
CA LEU A 21 8.52 -4.98 23.10
C LEU A 21 7.11 -4.64 22.63
N ASP A 22 6.66 -3.40 22.80
CA ASP A 22 5.35 -2.95 22.34
C ASP A 22 5.40 -2.57 20.86
N PRO A 23 4.83 -3.40 19.95
CA PRO A 23 4.81 -3.09 18.52
C PRO A 23 4.06 -1.79 18.21
N TRP A 24 3.16 -1.35 19.09
CA TRP A 24 2.37 -0.13 18.87
C TRP A 24 3.12 1.16 19.16
N LYS A 25 4.25 1.08 19.88
CA LYS A 25 5.15 2.22 20.09
C LYS A 25 6.09 2.45 18.92
N GLN A 26 6.20 1.50 18.00
CA GLN A 26 6.99 1.66 16.78
C GLN A 26 6.33 2.65 15.81
N ALA A 27 7.15 3.22 14.93
CA ALA A 27 6.72 4.21 13.94
C ALA A 27 5.71 3.62 12.93
N ALA A 28 4.59 4.30 12.76
CA ALA A 28 3.47 3.85 11.92
C ALA A 28 3.38 4.62 10.60
N PHE A 29 3.40 5.95 10.69
CA PHE A 29 3.32 6.84 9.54
C PHE A 29 4.06 8.15 9.83
N ALA A 30 4.40 8.88 8.78
CA ALA A 30 4.97 10.21 8.87
C ALA A 30 4.04 11.23 8.19
N VAL A 31 3.93 12.42 8.77
CA VAL A 31 3.42 13.61 8.09
C VAL A 31 4.60 14.30 7.43
N VAL A 32 4.50 14.52 6.12
CA VAL A 32 5.56 15.11 5.31
C VAL A 32 5.15 16.49 4.83
N THR A 33 6.08 17.44 4.89
CA THR A 33 5.99 18.77 4.28
C THR A 33 7.27 18.99 3.48
N MET A 34 7.18 19.40 2.22
CA MET A 34 8.36 19.65 1.40
C MET A 34 8.11 20.68 0.32
N SER A 35 8.67 21.88 0.49
CA SER A 35 8.75 22.89 -0.57
C SER A 35 10.03 22.76 -1.41
N SER A 36 10.10 23.46 -2.54
CA SER A 36 11.18 23.37 -3.53
C SER A 36 12.58 23.76 -3.09
N SER A 37 12.68 24.51 -2.00
CA SER A 37 13.92 25.15 -1.61
C SER A 37 14.05 25.30 -0.09
N ALA A 38 13.23 24.59 0.68
CA ALA A 38 12.90 24.83 2.08
C ALA A 38 11.82 25.93 2.26
N PRO A 39 11.00 25.82 3.34
CA PRO A 39 11.07 24.82 4.41
C PRO A 39 10.51 23.43 4.04
N TRP A 40 11.04 22.40 4.71
CA TRP A 40 10.61 21.00 4.61
C TRP A 40 10.78 20.29 5.95
N GLY A 41 10.08 19.17 6.15
CA GLY A 41 10.25 18.36 7.35
C GLY A 41 9.28 17.18 7.44
N THR A 42 9.51 16.37 8.46
CA THR A 42 8.72 15.19 8.78
C THR A 42 8.39 15.14 10.26
N ILE A 43 7.20 14.64 10.58
CA ILE A 43 6.81 14.27 11.93
C ILE A 43 6.32 12.84 11.89
N VAL A 44 6.96 11.95 12.64
CA VAL A 44 6.67 10.52 12.68
C VAL A 44 5.81 10.21 13.88
N TYR A 45 4.72 9.50 13.64
CA TYR A 45 3.78 9.08 14.66
C TYR A 45 3.76 7.55 14.78
N ASN A 46 3.61 7.06 16.01
CA ASN A 46 3.37 5.64 16.27
C ASN A 46 1.87 5.28 16.18
N HIS A 47 1.55 4.01 16.45
CA HIS A 47 0.15 3.54 16.40
C HIS A 47 -0.74 4.08 17.52
N TYR A 48 -0.16 4.67 18.56
CA TYR A 48 -0.86 5.45 19.60
C TYR A 48 -1.02 6.93 19.27
N LEU A 49 -0.63 7.35 18.05
CA LEU A 49 -0.69 8.74 17.61
C LEU A 49 0.23 9.67 18.41
N GLN A 50 1.27 9.12 19.03
CA GLN A 50 2.31 9.87 19.71
C GLN A 50 3.45 10.15 18.74
N GLU A 51 3.99 11.36 18.80
CA GLU A 51 5.20 11.71 18.06
C GLU A 51 6.39 10.90 18.58
N VAL A 52 7.10 10.22 17.67
CA VAL A 52 8.30 9.41 17.96
C VAL A 52 9.55 9.88 17.24
N GLY A 53 9.40 10.76 16.26
CA GLY A 53 10.52 11.34 15.50
C GLY A 53 10.08 12.62 14.79
N ARG A 54 11.02 13.55 14.60
CA ARG A 54 10.79 14.81 13.91
C ARG A 54 12.06 15.30 13.24
N GLN A 55 11.93 15.78 12.01
CA GLN A 55 12.97 16.54 11.32
C GLN A 55 12.37 17.81 10.73
N ASN A 56 12.97 18.96 11.03
CA ASN A 56 12.54 20.25 10.51
C ASN A 56 13.70 20.97 9.82
N TYR A 57 13.42 21.62 8.69
CA TYR A 57 14.31 22.53 7.98
C TYR A 57 13.61 23.87 7.78
N ASN A 58 14.11 24.91 8.46
CA ASN A 58 13.44 26.21 8.55
C ASN A 58 14.06 27.35 7.74
N ASN A 59 15.20 27.17 7.05
CA ASN A 59 15.76 28.22 6.17
C ASN A 59 16.82 27.68 5.19
N SER A 60 17.16 28.51 4.19
CA SER A 60 18.19 28.39 3.14
C SER A 60 19.62 28.01 3.58
N ASP A 61 19.87 27.92 4.89
CA ASP A 61 21.10 27.36 5.44
C ASP A 61 20.82 25.92 5.88
N TYR A 62 21.51 24.98 5.23
CA TYR A 62 21.32 23.52 5.19
C TYR A 62 21.31 22.75 6.54
N THR A 63 21.02 23.34 7.69
CA THR A 63 20.80 22.62 8.95
C THR A 63 20.19 23.54 10.00
N GLN A 64 18.98 23.27 10.51
CA GLN A 64 18.57 23.68 11.85
C GLN A 64 17.25 23.02 12.28
N GLY A 65 17.33 22.12 13.27
CA GLY A 65 16.16 21.55 13.97
C GLY A 65 16.03 20.03 13.91
N CYS A 66 17.12 19.28 14.06
CA CYS A 66 17.04 17.83 14.30
C CYS A 66 16.96 17.56 15.82
N THR A 67 15.97 16.80 16.27
CA THR A 67 15.98 16.24 17.64
C THR A 67 16.88 15.01 17.74
N SER A 68 17.37 14.48 16.61
CA SER A 68 18.36 13.41 16.56
C SER A 68 19.65 13.89 15.87
N SER A 69 20.80 13.57 16.44
CA SER A 69 22.13 13.80 15.85
C SER A 69 22.41 12.91 14.62
N MET A 70 21.37 12.43 13.95
CA MET A 70 21.42 11.39 12.92
C MET A 70 20.75 11.76 11.60
N GLY A 71 20.21 12.98 11.46
CA GLY A 71 19.60 13.43 10.19
C GLY A 71 20.62 13.50 9.06
N THR A 72 20.47 12.63 8.07
CA THR A 72 21.24 12.68 6.81
C THR A 72 20.71 13.79 5.90
N GLU A 73 21.61 14.51 5.23
CA GLU A 73 21.27 15.50 4.22
C GLU A 73 20.37 14.89 3.12
N PHE A 74 19.18 15.44 2.93
CA PHE A 74 18.29 15.03 1.83
C PHE A 74 18.70 15.79 0.55
N PHE A 75 19.22 15.07 -0.44
CA PHE A 75 19.75 15.69 -1.66
C PHE A 75 18.66 16.34 -2.53
N ASN A 76 18.95 17.57 -2.98
CA ASN A 76 18.13 18.50 -3.77
C ASN A 76 17.38 17.89 -4.99
N ASN A 77 17.86 16.80 -5.57
CA ASN A 77 17.27 16.21 -6.79
C ASN A 77 15.94 15.47 -6.59
N TRP A 78 15.53 15.17 -5.34
CA TRP A 78 14.32 14.38 -5.05
C TRP A 78 13.08 15.22 -4.69
N TYR A 79 13.25 16.55 -4.58
CA TYR A 79 12.16 17.47 -4.28
C TYR A 79 11.00 17.35 -5.29
N SER A 80 11.32 17.08 -6.56
CA SER A 80 10.37 16.96 -7.68
C SER A 80 9.36 15.81 -7.59
N TYR A 81 9.34 15.05 -6.49
CA TYR A 81 8.38 13.95 -6.32
C TYR A 81 7.68 13.95 -4.96
N GLY A 82 7.92 14.94 -4.12
CA GLY A 82 7.24 15.09 -2.85
C GLY A 82 6.83 16.53 -2.57
N GLN A 83 6.71 17.37 -3.61
CA GLN A 83 6.39 18.79 -3.45
C GLN A 83 5.07 18.96 -2.70
N THR A 84 5.01 20.01 -1.87
CA THR A 84 3.83 20.43 -1.12
C THR A 84 3.64 21.94 -1.15
N ASN A 85 4.18 22.67 -2.12
CA ASN A 85 4.03 24.14 -2.23
C ASN A 85 2.85 24.58 -3.10
N SER A 86 2.14 23.64 -3.71
CA SER A 86 0.98 23.89 -4.56
C SER A 86 0.07 22.65 -4.54
N ASN A 87 -1.18 22.82 -4.97
CA ASN A 87 -2.10 21.71 -5.06
C ASN A 87 -1.81 20.83 -6.29
N ILE A 88 -2.24 19.58 -6.20
CA ILE A 88 -2.04 18.57 -7.24
C ILE A 88 -2.74 18.90 -8.57
N SER A 89 -3.72 19.80 -8.56
CA SER A 89 -4.45 20.21 -9.77
C SER A 89 -3.70 21.22 -10.65
N SER A 90 -2.55 21.72 -10.17
CA SER A 90 -1.63 22.46 -11.03
C SER A 90 -1.07 21.52 -12.11
N THR A 91 -0.63 22.05 -13.25
CA THR A 91 -0.10 21.25 -14.38
C THR A 91 1.18 20.48 -14.08
N ASP A 92 1.62 20.44 -12.81
CA ASP A 92 2.82 19.77 -12.36
C ASP A 92 2.47 18.41 -11.73
N SER A 93 3.14 17.35 -12.18
CA SER A 93 2.91 15.99 -11.68
C SER A 93 3.78 15.62 -10.48
N SER A 94 4.52 16.59 -9.93
CA SER A 94 5.62 16.42 -8.98
C SER A 94 5.22 16.33 -7.50
N TYR A 95 3.91 16.33 -7.20
CA TYR A 95 3.41 16.40 -5.81
C TYR A 95 3.38 15.03 -5.11
N GLY A 96 3.77 15.05 -3.84
CA GLY A 96 3.85 13.84 -2.99
C GLY A 96 2.50 13.40 -2.43
N ASP A 97 1.54 14.31 -2.34
CA ASP A 97 0.20 14.06 -1.81
C ASP A 97 -0.74 13.33 -2.78
N ASN A 98 -0.27 13.03 -3.99
CA ASN A 98 -1.01 12.31 -5.02
C ASN A 98 -1.46 10.92 -4.54
N THR A 99 -2.74 10.60 -4.78
CA THR A 99 -3.38 9.37 -4.32
C THR A 99 -2.63 8.09 -4.72
N ALA A 100 -1.98 8.08 -5.89
CA ALA A 100 -1.21 6.92 -6.37
C ALA A 100 0.26 6.89 -5.87
N ARG A 101 0.70 7.84 -5.03
CA ARG A 101 2.11 7.92 -4.56
C ARG A 101 2.40 7.04 -3.36
N CYS A 102 1.40 6.82 -2.52
CA CYS A 102 1.47 5.92 -1.37
C CYS A 102 0.83 4.57 -1.69
N GLY A 103 1.47 3.48 -1.26
CA GLY A 103 0.93 2.13 -1.33
C GLY A 103 1.60 1.19 -0.35
N HIS A 104 1.38 -0.11 -0.51
CA HIS A 104 1.84 -1.14 0.41
C HIS A 104 3.37 -1.11 0.67
N LEU A 105 4.14 -0.54 -0.25
CA LEU A 105 5.60 -0.37 -0.15
C LEU A 105 5.99 1.08 0.21
N GLY A 106 5.16 1.79 0.98
CA GLY A 106 5.38 3.17 1.38
C GLY A 106 5.16 4.16 0.24
N HIS A 107 5.97 5.22 0.19
CA HIS A 107 5.90 6.26 -0.83
C HIS A 107 6.86 5.99 -2.00
N ILE A 108 6.44 6.34 -3.20
CA ILE A 108 7.15 6.05 -4.46
C ILE A 108 8.52 6.74 -4.59
N ALA A 109 8.73 7.86 -3.93
CA ALA A 109 9.95 8.66 -4.09
C ALA A 109 10.64 8.96 -2.76
N LEU A 110 10.02 8.60 -1.64
CA LEU A 110 10.49 8.93 -0.30
C LEU A 110 10.42 7.67 0.55
N ALA A 111 11.54 7.34 1.19
CA ALA A 111 11.54 6.47 2.36
C ALA A 111 11.66 7.38 3.58
N VAL A 112 10.85 7.13 4.60
CA VAL A 112 10.93 7.82 5.89
C VAL A 112 11.25 6.77 6.94
N ALA A 113 12.31 7.00 7.72
CA ALA A 113 12.71 6.16 8.83
C ALA A 113 11.96 6.54 10.11
N SER A 114 12.06 5.70 11.14
CA SER A 114 11.36 5.90 12.42
C SER A 114 11.77 7.17 13.17
N ASP A 115 12.98 7.66 12.94
CA ASP A 115 13.51 8.90 13.51
C ASP A 115 13.14 10.15 12.69
N GLY A 116 12.38 9.98 11.60
CA GLY A 116 12.00 11.04 10.66
C GLY A 116 12.99 11.25 9.52
N THR A 117 14.14 10.55 9.51
CA THR A 117 15.11 10.67 8.42
C THR A 117 14.49 10.28 7.09
N MET A 118 14.60 11.19 6.12
CA MET A 118 14.12 10.96 4.76
C MET A 118 15.26 10.52 3.86
N VAL A 119 14.98 9.55 3.00
CA VAL A 119 15.89 9.14 1.91
C VAL A 119 15.12 9.13 0.61
N GLY A 120 15.70 9.76 -0.42
CA GLY A 120 15.16 9.74 -1.77
C GLY A 120 15.21 8.33 -2.33
N ARG A 121 14.09 7.84 -2.87
CA ARG A 121 14.03 6.57 -3.60
C ARG A 121 14.10 6.88 -5.07
N ALA A 122 14.86 6.08 -5.82
CA ALA A 122 14.83 6.14 -7.28
C ALA A 122 13.40 5.91 -7.79
N ALA A 123 12.71 7.01 -8.08
CA ALA A 123 11.28 7.03 -8.31
C ALA A 123 10.84 6.02 -9.38
N PRO A 124 11.56 5.80 -10.50
CA PRO A 124 11.20 4.73 -11.44
C PRO A 124 11.21 3.35 -10.81
N HIS A 125 12.24 2.98 -10.02
CA HIS A 125 12.34 1.65 -9.42
C HIS A 125 11.26 1.39 -8.38
N ALA A 126 11.04 2.35 -7.47
CA ALA A 126 10.01 2.22 -6.45
C ALA A 126 8.59 2.27 -7.05
N ALA A 127 8.40 3.00 -8.15
CA ALA A 127 7.15 2.99 -8.92
C ALA A 127 6.88 1.62 -9.52
N THR A 128 7.88 1.04 -10.21
CA THR A 128 7.75 -0.30 -10.80
C THR A 128 7.51 -1.35 -9.70
N ALA A 129 8.14 -1.22 -8.53
CA ALA A 129 7.87 -2.10 -7.39
C ALA A 129 6.42 -1.97 -6.89
N LEU A 130 5.88 -0.75 -6.75
CA LEU A 130 4.47 -0.51 -6.38
C LEU A 130 3.48 -0.96 -7.46
N ARG A 131 3.92 -1.03 -8.72
CA ARG A 131 3.17 -1.62 -9.82
C ARG A 131 3.11 -3.14 -9.73
N ASN A 132 4.23 -3.76 -9.37
CA ASN A 132 4.42 -5.21 -9.39
C ASN A 132 4.05 -5.90 -8.07
N VAL A 133 3.84 -5.17 -6.97
CA VAL A 133 3.52 -5.76 -5.67
C VAL A 133 2.13 -6.37 -5.65
N GLY A 134 2.03 -7.59 -5.14
CA GLY A 134 0.80 -8.33 -4.90
C GLY A 134 0.38 -8.33 -3.44
N VAL A 135 -0.77 -8.91 -3.16
CA VAL A 135 -1.38 -8.92 -1.83
C VAL A 135 -0.91 -10.13 -1.04
N TRP A 136 -0.57 -9.95 0.24
CA TRP A 136 -0.32 -11.06 1.16
C TRP A 136 -1.07 -10.80 2.47
N VAL A 137 -2.21 -11.48 2.64
CA VAL A 137 -3.10 -11.32 3.79
C VAL A 137 -2.87 -12.42 4.82
N ASN A 138 -3.30 -12.17 6.05
CA ASN A 138 -2.99 -13.02 7.21
C ASN A 138 -1.48 -13.33 7.36
N ASN A 139 -0.60 -12.43 6.91
CA ASN A 139 0.85 -12.62 6.93
C ASN A 139 1.38 -12.65 8.37
N LYS A 140 1.41 -13.85 8.94
CA LYS A 140 1.93 -14.10 10.30
C LYS A 140 3.40 -14.44 10.27
N THR A 141 3.91 -14.90 9.13
CA THR A 141 5.29 -15.34 9.01
C THR A 141 6.27 -14.15 9.02
N ASN A 142 6.03 -13.11 8.21
CA ASN A 142 6.86 -11.90 8.25
C ASN A 142 6.19 -10.71 7.54
N LYS A 143 5.68 -9.74 8.34
CA LYS A 143 4.98 -8.52 7.87
C LYS A 143 5.86 -7.56 7.06
N ASN A 144 7.18 -7.77 7.06
CA ASN A 144 8.14 -6.96 6.33
C ASN A 144 8.45 -7.53 4.94
N LEU A 145 7.85 -8.66 4.57
CA LEU A 145 7.93 -9.24 3.23
C LEU A 145 6.72 -8.85 2.39
N ALA A 146 6.94 -8.82 1.08
CA ALA A 146 5.88 -8.69 0.09
C ALA A 146 6.08 -9.68 -1.05
N LEU A 147 4.95 -10.00 -1.67
CA LEU A 147 4.87 -10.81 -2.87
C LEU A 147 4.88 -9.90 -4.10
N PHE A 148 5.53 -10.32 -5.17
CA PHE A 148 5.67 -9.54 -6.39
C PHE A 148 5.38 -10.42 -7.61
N MET A 149 4.77 -9.82 -8.63
CA MET A 149 4.58 -10.42 -9.94
C MET A 149 4.81 -9.39 -11.05
N GLU A 150 5.60 -9.81 -12.04
CA GLU A 150 5.89 -9.09 -13.27
C GLU A 150 5.96 -10.11 -14.41
N ASN A 151 5.04 -10.03 -15.37
CA ASN A 151 4.92 -10.97 -16.48
C ASN A 151 4.81 -12.43 -15.99
N GLN A 152 5.74 -13.30 -16.40
CA GLN A 152 5.86 -14.68 -15.93
C GLN A 152 6.66 -14.83 -14.63
N TYR A 153 7.29 -13.75 -14.16
CA TYR A 153 8.14 -13.75 -12.97
C TYR A 153 7.31 -13.50 -11.73
N ALA A 154 7.59 -14.25 -10.67
CA ALA A 154 7.14 -13.92 -9.33
C ALA A 154 8.27 -14.03 -8.33
N GLY A 155 8.18 -13.26 -7.25
CA GLY A 155 9.19 -13.24 -6.22
C GLY A 155 8.66 -12.82 -4.86
N VAL A 156 9.40 -13.17 -3.82
CA VAL A 156 9.22 -12.67 -2.46
C VAL A 156 10.42 -11.78 -2.12
N ALA A 157 10.18 -10.59 -1.60
CA ALA A 157 11.26 -9.67 -1.20
C ALA A 157 10.86 -8.78 -0.02
N PRO A 158 11.82 -8.18 0.69
CA PRO A 158 11.53 -7.20 1.73
C PRO A 158 10.81 -5.96 1.18
N ARG A 159 9.82 -5.45 1.90
CA ARG A 159 9.08 -4.23 1.53
C ARG A 159 9.98 -2.99 1.45
N ALA A 160 10.97 -2.91 2.34
CA ALA A 160 11.88 -1.75 2.44
C ALA A 160 12.88 -1.67 1.27
N ILE A 161 13.27 -2.82 0.71
CA ILE A 161 14.22 -2.93 -0.41
C ILE A 161 13.49 -3.63 -1.57
N ALA A 162 12.30 -3.14 -1.87
CA ALA A 162 11.45 -3.76 -2.87
C ALA A 162 12.10 -3.75 -4.26
N PRO A 163 12.11 -4.87 -4.99
CA PRO A 163 12.71 -4.96 -6.30
C PRO A 163 11.90 -4.13 -7.30
N GLY A 164 12.58 -3.26 -8.04
CA GLY A 164 11.93 -2.54 -9.14
C GLY A 164 11.55 -3.46 -10.29
N ARG A 165 12.41 -4.42 -10.65
CA ARG A 165 12.16 -5.41 -11.71
C ARG A 165 12.40 -6.82 -11.18
N LEU A 166 11.65 -7.80 -11.68
CA LEU A 166 11.81 -9.22 -11.32
C LEU A 166 12.69 -10.01 -12.31
N SER A 167 13.46 -9.33 -13.16
CA SER A 167 14.38 -9.96 -14.12
C SER A 167 15.75 -10.21 -13.49
N GLY A 168 15.92 -11.32 -12.78
CA GLY A 168 17.20 -11.72 -12.19
C GLY A 168 17.08 -12.87 -11.18
N THR A 169 18.21 -13.49 -10.81
CA THR A 169 18.30 -14.52 -9.77
C THR A 169 18.11 -13.94 -8.35
N GLU A 170 18.04 -14.80 -7.32
CA GLU A 170 17.76 -14.48 -5.90
C GLU A 170 18.57 -13.33 -5.24
N GLY A 171 19.59 -12.76 -5.88
CA GLY A 171 20.37 -11.65 -5.30
C GLY A 171 19.54 -10.44 -4.85
N TRP A 172 18.37 -10.21 -5.47
CA TRP A 172 17.42 -9.14 -5.10
C TRP A 172 16.08 -9.68 -4.55
N HIS A 173 15.89 -11.01 -4.55
CA HIS A 173 14.65 -11.69 -4.20
C HIS A 173 14.94 -12.80 -3.21
N LEU A 174 14.22 -12.87 -2.10
CA LEU A 174 14.38 -13.99 -1.17
C LEU A 174 13.93 -15.31 -1.80
N ALA A 175 12.92 -15.28 -2.67
CA ALA A 175 12.55 -16.39 -3.54
C ALA A 175 12.12 -15.87 -4.90
N TRP A 176 12.33 -16.66 -5.95
CA TRP A 176 12.06 -16.21 -7.31
C TRP A 176 11.75 -17.37 -8.25
N THR A 177 10.85 -17.12 -9.20
CA THR A 177 10.63 -18.02 -10.34
C THR A 177 10.64 -17.26 -11.65
N ALA A 178 11.35 -17.82 -12.64
CA ALA A 178 11.38 -17.32 -14.02
C ALA A 178 10.21 -17.86 -14.85
N ASN A 179 10.09 -19.18 -14.88
CA ASN A 179 9.27 -19.87 -15.87
C ASN A 179 8.23 -20.80 -15.27
N LYS A 180 8.13 -20.93 -13.94
CA LYS A 180 7.17 -21.89 -13.31
C LYS A 180 5.75 -21.71 -13.85
N PHE A 181 5.24 -20.48 -13.82
CA PHE A 181 3.88 -20.19 -14.28
C PHE A 181 3.73 -20.32 -15.80
N TYR A 182 4.72 -19.87 -16.57
CA TYR A 182 4.73 -20.03 -18.03
C TYR A 182 4.73 -21.51 -18.45
N ALA A 183 5.63 -22.31 -17.88
CA ALA A 183 5.92 -23.67 -18.33
C ALA A 183 4.89 -24.71 -17.87
N GLN A 184 4.18 -24.46 -16.77
CA GLN A 184 3.27 -25.46 -16.19
C GLN A 184 1.79 -25.14 -16.42
N ASN A 185 1.45 -23.89 -16.77
CA ASN A 185 0.06 -23.43 -16.70
C ASN A 185 -0.41 -22.64 -17.94
N ASP A 186 0.37 -22.68 -19.03
CA ASP A 186 0.13 -21.95 -20.29
C ASP A 186 -0.12 -20.45 -20.09
N PHE A 187 0.50 -19.86 -19.06
CA PHE A 187 0.43 -18.42 -18.85
C PHE A 187 1.01 -17.72 -20.09
N GLY A 188 0.35 -16.67 -20.57
CA GLY A 188 0.93 -15.75 -21.54
C GLY A 188 2.22 -15.16 -21.00
N THR A 189 3.27 -15.13 -21.81
CA THR A 189 4.64 -14.75 -21.39
C THR A 189 4.75 -13.29 -20.95
N TYR A 190 3.79 -12.42 -21.27
CA TYR A 190 3.95 -10.98 -21.07
C TYR A 190 2.74 -10.32 -20.41
N ASN A 191 3.03 -9.19 -19.77
CA ASN A 191 2.12 -8.17 -19.25
C ASN A 191 1.21 -8.63 -18.11
N LYS A 192 1.80 -8.83 -16.93
CA LYS A 192 1.06 -9.01 -15.67
C LYS A 192 1.80 -8.28 -14.57
N TYR A 193 1.15 -7.38 -13.85
CA TYR A 193 1.82 -6.55 -12.84
C TYR A 193 1.00 -6.56 -11.56
N GLY A 194 1.57 -7.08 -10.48
CA GLY A 194 0.92 -7.13 -9.15
C GLY A 194 -0.31 -8.05 -9.06
N MET A 195 -0.64 -8.79 -10.12
CA MET A 195 -1.86 -9.61 -10.23
C MET A 195 -1.77 -10.95 -9.47
N ILE A 196 -1.17 -10.93 -8.30
CA ILE A 196 -0.94 -12.09 -7.44
C ILE A 196 -1.40 -11.78 -6.00
N GLY A 197 -2.00 -12.76 -5.35
CA GLY A 197 -2.48 -12.67 -3.98
C GLY A 197 -2.22 -13.97 -3.22
N TYR A 198 -1.77 -13.88 -1.97
CA TYR A 198 -1.58 -15.04 -1.08
C TYR A 198 -2.34 -14.85 0.23
N ASN A 199 -3.15 -15.84 0.61
CA ASN A 199 -3.72 -15.96 1.94
C ASN A 199 -2.99 -17.07 2.70
N GLU A 200 -2.15 -16.67 3.65
CA GLU A 200 -1.32 -17.60 4.42
C GLU A 200 -2.14 -18.48 5.36
N LYS A 201 -3.27 -17.97 5.88
CA LYS A 201 -4.15 -18.71 6.79
C LYS A 201 -4.79 -19.90 6.09
N THR A 202 -5.28 -19.69 4.85
CA THR A 202 -5.92 -20.75 4.06
C THR A 202 -4.96 -21.48 3.14
N ARG A 203 -3.70 -21.02 3.04
CA ARG A 203 -2.66 -21.57 2.15
C ARG A 203 -3.09 -21.52 0.68
N THR A 204 -3.67 -20.39 0.29
CA THR A 204 -4.23 -20.17 -1.05
C THR A 204 -3.46 -19.09 -1.77
N LEU A 205 -2.85 -19.43 -2.90
CA LEU A 205 -2.22 -18.48 -3.82
C LEU A 205 -3.12 -18.29 -5.03
N VAL A 206 -3.39 -17.05 -5.41
CA VAL A 206 -4.25 -16.69 -6.52
C VAL A 206 -3.50 -15.78 -7.48
N ILE A 207 -3.62 -16.05 -8.78
CA ILE A 207 -3.11 -15.18 -9.83
C ILE A 207 -4.25 -14.86 -10.79
N ASN A 208 -4.38 -13.59 -11.16
CA ASN A 208 -5.24 -13.17 -12.25
C ASN A 208 -4.41 -12.90 -13.50
N GLU A 209 -4.79 -13.53 -14.60
CA GLU A 209 -4.14 -13.40 -15.89
C GLU A 209 -5.10 -12.78 -16.91
N ASN A 210 -4.58 -11.92 -17.79
CA ASN A 210 -5.24 -11.59 -19.04
C ASN A 210 -4.84 -12.59 -20.13
N THR A 211 -5.82 -13.21 -20.77
CA THR A 211 -5.58 -14.37 -21.66
C THR A 211 -5.51 -14.00 -23.14
N ASN A 212 -6.02 -12.82 -23.54
CA ASN A 212 -6.21 -12.50 -24.95
C ASN A 212 -5.85 -11.06 -25.35
N GLY A 213 -5.25 -10.27 -24.47
CA GLY A 213 -4.97 -8.85 -24.69
C GLY A 213 -6.25 -7.99 -24.75
N GLY A 214 -7.39 -8.50 -24.30
CA GLY A 214 -8.70 -7.87 -24.31
C GLY A 214 -9.47 -8.19 -23.03
N THR A 215 -10.78 -8.43 -23.12
CA THR A 215 -11.61 -8.66 -21.92
C THR A 215 -11.50 -10.07 -21.32
N GLY A 216 -10.76 -10.99 -21.96
CA GLY A 216 -10.59 -12.35 -21.47
C GLY A 216 -9.61 -12.41 -20.30
N MET A 217 -10.05 -12.96 -19.18
CA MET A 217 -9.26 -13.11 -17.96
C MET A 217 -9.33 -14.55 -17.45
N ARG A 218 -8.34 -14.97 -16.67
CA ARG A 218 -8.28 -16.27 -16.02
C ARG A 218 -7.80 -16.13 -14.59
N LEU A 219 -8.56 -16.70 -13.66
CA LEU A 219 -8.17 -16.88 -12.27
C LEU A 219 -7.48 -18.22 -12.11
N HIS A 220 -6.24 -18.22 -11.64
CA HIS A 220 -5.50 -19.40 -11.23
C HIS A 220 -5.49 -19.48 -9.71
N VAL A 221 -5.86 -20.63 -9.14
CA VAL A 221 -5.95 -20.83 -7.70
C VAL A 221 -5.15 -22.07 -7.31
N TYR A 222 -4.06 -21.88 -6.57
CA TYR A 222 -3.27 -22.95 -5.98
C TYR A 222 -3.65 -23.10 -4.53
N SER A 223 -4.07 -24.31 -4.16
CA SER A 223 -4.38 -24.68 -2.77
C SER A 223 -3.18 -25.36 -2.11
N ASN A 224 -3.20 -25.44 -0.76
CA ASN A 224 -2.17 -26.11 0.04
C ASN A 224 -0.75 -25.52 -0.12
N VAL A 225 -0.64 -24.26 -0.51
CA VAL A 225 0.65 -23.57 -0.63
C VAL A 225 1.23 -23.30 0.77
N ALA A 226 2.35 -23.95 1.08
CA ALA A 226 3.01 -23.83 2.37
C ALA A 226 3.32 -22.36 2.72
N PRO A 227 3.29 -21.95 4.00
CA PRO A 227 3.80 -20.64 4.41
C PRO A 227 5.27 -20.47 4.00
N PHE A 228 5.65 -19.26 3.62
CA PHE A 228 7.02 -18.96 3.18
C PHE A 228 8.01 -19.00 4.34
N ASP A 229 8.99 -19.90 4.32
CA ASP A 229 10.03 -19.95 5.34
C ASP A 229 11.26 -19.13 4.95
N ILE A 230 11.49 -18.01 5.66
CA ILE A 230 12.65 -17.14 5.45
C ILE A 230 13.98 -17.83 5.82
N HIS A 231 13.95 -18.87 6.64
CA HIS A 231 15.12 -19.62 7.10
C HIS A 231 15.41 -20.86 6.25
N ALA A 232 14.59 -21.16 5.23
CA ALA A 232 14.86 -22.25 4.32
C ALA A 232 16.20 -22.08 3.61
N SER A 233 16.93 -23.19 3.46
CA SER A 233 18.25 -23.22 2.81
C SER A 233 18.21 -22.95 1.31
N ASP A 234 17.10 -23.28 0.66
CA ASP A 234 16.80 -22.92 -0.73
C ASP A 234 15.36 -22.43 -0.78
N ARG A 235 15.20 -21.11 -0.91
CA ARG A 235 13.90 -20.44 -0.82
C ARG A 235 13.15 -20.44 -2.15
N LYS A 236 13.85 -20.60 -3.28
CA LYS A 236 13.23 -20.81 -4.60
C LYS A 236 12.27 -22.00 -4.59
N THR A 237 12.54 -23.00 -3.76
CA THR A 237 11.68 -24.17 -3.57
C THR A 237 10.23 -23.81 -3.23
N TRP A 238 9.96 -22.65 -2.63
CA TRP A 238 8.60 -22.20 -2.33
C TRP A 238 7.73 -22.10 -3.59
N PHE A 239 8.26 -21.50 -4.66
CA PHE A 239 7.55 -21.46 -5.95
C PHE A 239 7.65 -22.79 -6.70
N ASP A 240 8.79 -23.50 -6.62
CA ASP A 240 8.94 -24.78 -7.33
C ASP A 240 8.02 -25.88 -6.79
N ALA A 241 7.66 -25.80 -5.51
CA ALA A 241 6.77 -26.74 -4.82
C ALA A 241 5.27 -26.49 -5.06
N LEU A 242 4.89 -25.47 -5.85
CA LEU A 242 3.50 -25.33 -6.29
C LEU A 242 3.09 -26.57 -7.09
N ASP A 243 2.06 -27.26 -6.60
CA ASP A 243 1.60 -28.55 -7.10
C ASP A 243 0.40 -28.38 -8.02
N GLU A 244 0.52 -28.87 -9.25
CA GLU A 244 -0.52 -28.81 -10.27
C GLU A 244 -1.76 -29.65 -9.91
N ALA A 245 -1.61 -30.69 -9.09
CA ALA A 245 -2.76 -31.44 -8.60
C ALA A 245 -3.65 -30.60 -7.66
N ASN A 246 -3.11 -29.50 -7.09
CA ASN A 246 -3.82 -28.57 -6.21
C ASN A 246 -4.16 -27.24 -6.91
N HIS A 247 -4.02 -27.18 -8.24
CA HIS A 247 -4.29 -26.00 -9.05
C HIS A 247 -5.63 -26.14 -9.79
N THR A 248 -6.45 -25.10 -9.72
CA THR A 248 -7.65 -24.95 -10.57
C THR A 248 -7.63 -23.60 -11.27
N PHE A 249 -8.30 -23.52 -12.41
CA PHE A 249 -8.49 -22.25 -13.11
C PHE A 249 -9.95 -21.97 -13.46
N PHE A 250 -10.28 -20.69 -13.55
CA PHE A 250 -11.60 -20.20 -13.95
C PHE A 250 -11.47 -19.06 -14.94
N ASP A 251 -12.00 -19.26 -16.16
CA ASP A 251 -12.06 -18.22 -17.18
C ASP A 251 -13.24 -17.28 -16.92
N TRP A 252 -12.99 -15.97 -17.06
CA TRP A 252 -13.99 -14.95 -16.86
C TRP A 252 -13.78 -13.77 -17.83
N THR A 253 -14.82 -12.96 -17.98
CA THR A 253 -14.78 -11.78 -18.87
C THR A 253 -14.88 -10.53 -18.02
N THR A 254 -13.94 -9.61 -18.22
CA THR A 254 -14.01 -8.30 -17.58
C THR A 254 -14.96 -7.34 -18.29
N ASN A 255 -15.59 -6.45 -17.52
CA ASN A 255 -16.44 -5.37 -18.03
C ASN A 255 -15.66 -4.27 -18.77
N SER A 256 -14.36 -4.10 -18.52
CA SER A 256 -13.54 -3.13 -19.25
C SER A 256 -12.07 -3.51 -19.30
N ALA A 257 -11.45 -3.23 -20.44
CA ALA A 257 -10.10 -3.64 -20.79
C ALA A 257 -9.49 -2.71 -21.87
N GLY A 258 -9.82 -1.41 -21.82
CA GLY A 258 -9.41 -0.45 -22.86
C GLY A 258 -7.94 0.01 -22.76
N TYR A 259 -7.30 -0.22 -21.61
CA TYR A 259 -5.95 0.28 -21.32
C TYR A 259 -5.06 -0.82 -20.76
N SER A 260 -3.75 -0.60 -20.83
CA SER A 260 -2.79 -1.53 -20.24
C SER A 260 -3.01 -1.69 -18.73
N GLU A 261 -3.38 -0.62 -18.00
CA GLU A 261 -3.73 -0.69 -16.57
C GLU A 261 -4.89 -1.67 -16.29
N SER A 262 -5.97 -1.64 -17.07
CA SER A 262 -7.13 -2.52 -16.86
C SER A 262 -6.92 -3.95 -17.32
N LEU A 263 -6.05 -4.14 -18.31
CA LEU A 263 -5.67 -5.44 -18.85
C LEU A 263 -4.67 -6.17 -17.96
N TYR A 264 -3.62 -5.47 -17.52
CA TYR A 264 -2.39 -6.11 -17.06
C TYR A 264 -2.05 -5.80 -15.60
N ARG A 265 -2.93 -5.11 -14.87
CA ARG A 265 -2.72 -4.79 -13.45
C ARG A 265 -4.00 -4.91 -12.64
N ALA A 266 -3.87 -5.49 -11.45
CA ALA A 266 -4.97 -5.71 -10.54
C ALA A 266 -4.46 -5.93 -9.11
N VAL A 267 -5.30 -5.64 -8.12
CA VAL A 267 -5.10 -6.03 -6.73
C VAL A 267 -5.94 -7.28 -6.48
N VAL A 268 -5.28 -8.42 -6.23
CA VAL A 268 -5.92 -9.74 -6.07
C VAL A 268 -5.96 -10.14 -4.59
N VAL A 269 -7.14 -10.23 -3.99
CA VAL A 269 -7.34 -10.48 -2.56
C VAL A 269 -8.03 -11.84 -2.34
N PRO A 270 -7.26 -12.91 -2.04
CA PRO A 270 -7.83 -14.18 -1.57
C PRO A 270 -8.37 -14.06 -0.13
N CYS A 271 -9.62 -14.46 0.09
CA CYS A 271 -10.33 -14.36 1.37
C CYS A 271 -10.36 -15.71 2.11
N ASP A 272 -10.64 -15.68 3.41
CA ASP A 272 -10.60 -16.84 4.30
C ASP A 272 -11.69 -17.87 4.00
N ASP A 273 -12.82 -17.42 3.44
CA ASP A 273 -13.95 -18.27 3.07
C ASP A 273 -13.87 -18.79 1.63
N GLY A 274 -12.70 -18.62 1.00
CA GLY A 274 -12.42 -19.05 -0.36
C GLY A 274 -12.88 -18.05 -1.42
N LYS A 275 -13.54 -16.94 -1.08
CA LYS A 275 -13.82 -15.89 -2.07
C LYS A 275 -12.52 -15.27 -2.58
N VAL A 276 -12.55 -14.83 -3.82
CA VAL A 276 -11.48 -14.04 -4.44
C VAL A 276 -12.05 -12.69 -4.83
N ILE A 277 -11.37 -11.62 -4.47
CA ILE A 277 -11.71 -10.27 -4.92
C ILE A 277 -10.61 -9.73 -5.80
N ILE A 278 -10.97 -9.13 -6.93
CA ILE A 278 -10.04 -8.47 -7.83
C ILE A 278 -10.46 -7.02 -7.95
N VAL A 279 -9.56 -6.09 -7.66
CA VAL A 279 -9.79 -4.65 -7.86
C VAL A 279 -8.90 -4.15 -8.99
N ARG A 280 -9.49 -3.46 -9.96
CA ARG A 280 -8.80 -2.94 -11.16
C ARG A 280 -9.19 -1.50 -11.42
N MET A 281 -8.37 -0.83 -12.24
CA MET A 281 -8.61 0.52 -12.72
C MET A 281 -8.81 0.48 -14.23
N GLU A 282 -9.90 1.09 -14.71
CA GLU A 282 -10.01 1.56 -16.09
C GLU A 282 -9.74 3.06 -16.08
N PRO A 283 -8.59 3.51 -16.61
CA PRO A 283 -8.28 4.92 -16.73
C PRO A 283 -9.44 5.72 -17.31
N HIS A 284 -9.65 6.92 -16.74
CA HIS A 284 -10.70 7.86 -17.11
C HIS A 284 -12.15 7.41 -16.90
N SER A 285 -12.39 6.18 -16.43
CA SER A 285 -13.73 5.60 -16.45
C SER A 285 -14.14 5.05 -15.08
N TYR A 286 -13.46 4.04 -14.54
CA TYR A 286 -13.93 3.34 -13.34
C TYR A 286 -12.81 2.79 -12.45
N CYS A 287 -13.04 2.79 -11.14
CA CYS A 287 -12.47 1.78 -10.23
C CYS A 287 -13.44 0.61 -10.20
N MET A 288 -12.97 -0.61 -10.44
CA MET A 288 -13.85 -1.79 -10.51
C MET A 288 -13.42 -2.87 -9.54
N LEU A 289 -14.39 -3.50 -8.90
CA LEU A 289 -14.22 -4.65 -8.03
C LEU A 289 -15.05 -5.81 -8.58
N ASP A 290 -14.38 -6.93 -8.84
CA ASP A 290 -15.01 -8.20 -9.20
C ASP A 290 -14.85 -9.18 -8.03
N ARG A 291 -15.95 -9.80 -7.59
CA ARG A 291 -15.97 -10.81 -6.52
C ARG A 291 -16.35 -12.17 -7.07
N PHE A 292 -15.56 -13.17 -6.74
CA PHE A 292 -15.72 -14.56 -7.14
C PHE A 292 -15.96 -15.42 -5.90
N THR A 293 -16.98 -16.27 -5.97
CA THR A 293 -17.38 -17.17 -4.88
C THR A 293 -17.18 -18.62 -5.33
N PRO A 294 -16.59 -19.49 -4.50
CA PRO A 294 -16.48 -20.91 -4.82
C PRO A 294 -17.85 -21.54 -5.10
N ASP A 295 -17.94 -22.37 -6.14
CA ASP A 295 -19.20 -23.03 -6.53
C ASP A 295 -19.43 -24.39 -5.84
N GLY A 296 -18.46 -24.86 -5.05
CA GLY A 296 -18.50 -26.16 -4.36
C GLY A 296 -18.13 -27.37 -5.23
N ALA A 297 -17.92 -27.17 -6.54
CA ALA A 297 -17.48 -28.21 -7.50
C ALA A 297 -16.00 -28.06 -7.90
N GLY A 298 -15.26 -27.20 -7.21
CA GLY A 298 -13.85 -26.88 -7.50
C GLY A 298 -13.65 -25.69 -8.44
N GLY A 299 -14.74 -24.98 -8.80
CA GLY A 299 -14.72 -23.78 -9.63
C GLY A 299 -15.18 -22.52 -8.87
N PHE A 300 -15.42 -21.47 -9.62
CA PHE A 300 -15.85 -20.17 -9.13
C PHE A 300 -17.05 -19.65 -9.93
N THR A 301 -17.87 -18.83 -9.30
CA THR A 301 -18.87 -18.00 -9.96
C THR A 301 -18.54 -16.54 -9.70
N GLN A 302 -18.54 -15.71 -10.75
CA GLN A 302 -18.47 -14.25 -10.59
C GLN A 302 -19.79 -13.77 -9.98
N GLU A 303 -19.76 -13.43 -8.70
CA GLU A 303 -20.94 -13.08 -7.92
C GLU A 303 -21.36 -11.62 -8.14
N SER A 304 -20.40 -10.73 -8.32
CA SER A 304 -20.69 -9.32 -8.58
C SER A 304 -19.53 -8.57 -9.20
N THR A 305 -19.87 -7.58 -10.02
CA THR A 305 -18.99 -6.45 -10.36
C THR A 305 -19.56 -5.17 -9.77
N HIS A 306 -18.72 -4.38 -9.11
CA HIS A 306 -19.05 -3.05 -8.59
C HIS A 306 -18.10 -2.03 -9.20
N THR A 307 -18.63 -0.98 -9.81
CA THR A 307 -17.84 0.11 -10.40
C THR A 307 -18.09 1.43 -9.66
N LEU A 308 -17.01 2.15 -9.35
CA LEU A 308 -17.03 3.53 -8.88
C LEU A 308 -16.55 4.41 -10.03
N SER A 309 -17.39 5.35 -10.47
CA SER A 309 -17.06 6.22 -11.60
C SER A 309 -15.92 7.16 -11.26
N THR A 310 -14.97 7.29 -12.18
CA THR A 310 -13.93 8.32 -12.17
C THR A 310 -14.12 9.32 -13.30
N THR A 311 -13.46 10.46 -13.18
CA THR A 311 -13.19 11.33 -14.33
C THR A 311 -11.70 11.19 -14.70
N THR A 312 -11.18 11.97 -15.65
CA THR A 312 -9.86 11.82 -16.27
C THR A 312 -8.68 11.48 -15.33
N SER A 313 -8.50 10.18 -15.07
CA SER A 313 -7.46 9.59 -14.21
C SER A 313 -6.44 8.83 -15.05
N TYR A 314 -5.20 8.73 -14.58
CA TYR A 314 -4.11 8.12 -15.33
C TYR A 314 -3.73 6.74 -14.78
N GLY A 315 -3.53 5.76 -15.66
CA GLY A 315 -2.99 4.44 -15.35
C GLY A 315 -1.50 4.34 -15.67
N MET A 316 -0.94 3.14 -15.53
CA MET A 316 0.49 2.89 -15.75
C MET A 316 0.97 3.17 -17.17
N GLU A 317 0.09 3.25 -18.17
CA GLU A 317 0.46 3.67 -19.53
C GLU A 317 1.05 5.08 -19.58
N GLN A 318 0.76 5.93 -18.59
CA GLN A 318 1.39 7.25 -18.42
C GLN A 318 2.57 7.24 -17.44
N GLY A 319 3.08 6.05 -17.14
CA GLY A 319 4.20 5.79 -16.24
C GLY A 319 3.78 5.11 -14.94
N ASP A 320 4.66 4.25 -14.43
CA ASP A 320 4.44 3.41 -13.22
C ASP A 320 4.05 4.19 -11.96
N ARG A 321 4.23 5.53 -11.96
CA ARG A 321 3.80 6.42 -10.88
C ARG A 321 2.30 6.53 -10.71
N ASN A 322 1.54 6.12 -11.72
CA ASN A 322 0.10 6.20 -11.80
C ASN A 322 -0.55 4.82 -11.55
N GLY A 323 -1.88 4.75 -11.64
CA GLY A 323 -2.63 3.51 -11.49
C GLY A 323 -3.09 3.18 -10.08
N ILE A 324 -3.70 2.01 -9.93
CA ILE A 324 -4.29 1.53 -8.67
C ILE A 324 -3.22 1.27 -7.60
N ARG A 325 -3.58 1.46 -6.33
CA ARG A 325 -2.75 1.18 -5.15
C ARG A 325 -3.57 0.43 -4.11
N PHE A 326 -2.87 -0.11 -3.12
CA PHE A 326 -3.52 -0.70 -1.96
C PHE A 326 -2.65 -0.58 -0.71
N GLN A 327 -3.28 -0.75 0.45
CA GLN A 327 -2.66 -1.04 1.73
C GLN A 327 -3.30 -2.28 2.34
N ILE A 328 -2.56 -2.93 3.24
CA ILE A 328 -3.05 -4.04 4.06
C ILE A 328 -2.97 -3.58 5.51
N SER A 329 -3.96 -3.90 6.33
CA SER A 329 -3.93 -3.64 7.77
C SER A 329 -2.77 -4.41 8.43
N ASN A 330 -2.29 -3.94 9.58
CA ASN A 330 -1.13 -4.55 10.24
C ASN A 330 -1.38 -5.99 10.72
N ASP A 331 -2.64 -6.36 10.93
CA ASP A 331 -3.06 -7.73 11.26
C ASP A 331 -3.42 -8.59 10.04
N GLY A 332 -3.37 -8.01 8.83
CA GLY A 332 -3.64 -8.70 7.58
C GLY A 332 -5.10 -9.07 7.35
N LYS A 333 -6.05 -8.52 8.12
CA LYS A 333 -7.48 -8.86 8.03
C LYS A 333 -8.29 -7.93 7.12
N TYR A 334 -7.71 -6.81 6.70
CA TYR A 334 -8.36 -5.85 5.83
C TYR A 334 -7.41 -5.38 4.72
N VAL A 335 -7.98 -5.16 3.54
CA VAL A 335 -7.26 -4.58 2.39
C VAL A 335 -8.05 -3.38 1.91
N ILE A 336 -7.38 -2.24 1.78
CA ILE A 336 -7.95 -1.03 1.18
C ILE A 336 -7.29 -0.81 -0.17
N CYS A 337 -8.09 -0.83 -1.23
CA CYS A 337 -7.67 -0.60 -2.61
C CYS A 337 -8.17 0.76 -3.06
N TYR A 338 -7.34 1.54 -3.72
CA TYR A 338 -7.70 2.90 -4.12
C TYR A 338 -6.99 3.34 -5.39
N GLN A 339 -7.64 4.23 -6.13
CA GLN A 339 -7.05 4.93 -7.26
C GLN A 339 -7.44 6.42 -7.26
N PRO A 340 -6.74 7.30 -7.98
CA PRO A 340 -7.17 8.68 -8.17
C PRO A 340 -8.54 8.78 -8.86
N TYR A 341 -9.33 9.78 -8.46
CA TYR A 341 -10.60 10.10 -9.13
C TYR A 341 -10.40 11.01 -10.36
N TYR A 342 -9.41 11.89 -10.34
CA TYR A 342 -9.20 12.95 -11.33
C TYR A 342 -7.72 13.16 -11.66
N TYR A 343 -7.45 14.10 -12.56
CA TYR A 343 -6.11 14.40 -13.08
C TYR A 343 -5.07 14.52 -11.99
N TYR A 344 -3.84 14.14 -12.37
CA TYR A 344 -2.63 14.31 -11.56
C TYR A 344 -2.65 13.64 -10.19
N GLY A 345 -3.67 12.83 -9.88
CA GLY A 345 -3.78 12.11 -8.62
C GLY A 345 -4.81 12.67 -7.63
N ALA A 346 -5.68 13.59 -8.06
CA ALA A 346 -6.70 14.18 -7.21
C ALA A 346 -7.85 13.21 -6.91
N GLY A 347 -8.43 13.37 -5.72
CA GLY A 347 -9.53 12.56 -5.21
C GLY A 347 -9.16 11.08 -5.05
N ALA A 348 -10.15 10.27 -4.68
CA ALA A 348 -9.94 8.83 -4.52
C ALA A 348 -11.22 8.04 -4.72
N GLU A 349 -11.13 6.92 -5.44
CA GLU A 349 -12.13 5.87 -5.46
C GLU A 349 -11.61 4.67 -4.69
N VAL A 350 -12.35 4.22 -3.69
CA VAL A 350 -11.84 3.33 -2.65
C VAL A 350 -12.77 2.14 -2.46
N PHE A 351 -12.17 0.95 -2.41
CA PHE A 351 -12.80 -0.26 -1.89
C PHE A 351 -12.07 -0.71 -0.62
N LEU A 352 -12.83 -0.98 0.43
CA LEU A 352 -12.33 -1.61 1.65
C LEU A 352 -12.88 -3.02 1.75
N ILE A 353 -12.00 -3.99 1.89
CA ILE A 353 -12.29 -5.43 1.85
C ILE A 353 -11.98 -6.05 3.20
N ARG A 354 -12.90 -6.85 3.74
CA ARG A 354 -12.69 -7.71 4.90
C ARG A 354 -12.30 -9.10 4.44
N VAL A 355 -11.10 -9.53 4.83
CA VAL A 355 -10.51 -10.80 4.37
C VAL A 355 -11.25 -12.03 4.91
N SER A 356 -11.91 -11.93 6.06
CA SER A 356 -12.56 -13.10 6.69
C SER A 356 -13.71 -13.70 5.88
N ASP A 357 -14.40 -12.91 5.05
CA ASP A 357 -15.63 -13.32 4.35
C ASP A 357 -15.84 -12.67 2.98
N GLY A 358 -14.85 -11.92 2.48
CA GLY A 358 -14.94 -11.18 1.23
C GLY A 358 -16.03 -10.11 1.20
N LYS A 359 -16.52 -9.68 2.37
CA LYS A 359 -17.40 -8.52 2.49
C LYS A 359 -16.61 -7.27 2.11
N TYR A 360 -17.21 -6.39 1.33
CA TYR A 360 -16.57 -5.13 0.97
C TYR A 360 -17.54 -3.96 1.10
N VAL A 361 -16.97 -2.77 1.25
CA VAL A 361 -17.65 -1.48 1.25
C VAL A 361 -16.85 -0.51 0.39
N PHE A 362 -17.44 0.63 0.02
CA PHE A 362 -16.78 1.59 -0.86
C PHE A 362 -16.91 3.03 -0.36
N LEU A 363 -16.02 3.89 -0.83
CA LEU A 363 -16.02 5.33 -0.56
C LEU A 363 -15.56 6.07 -1.82
N GLN A 364 -16.22 7.18 -2.12
CA GLN A 364 -15.85 8.06 -3.23
C GLN A 364 -15.48 9.46 -2.71
N HIS A 365 -14.32 9.95 -3.13
CA HIS A 365 -13.86 11.31 -2.93
C HIS A 365 -13.66 11.97 -4.29
N GLN A 366 -14.75 12.51 -4.84
CA GLN A 366 -14.81 13.12 -6.16
C GLN A 366 -14.23 14.54 -6.18
N ASP A 367 -12.95 14.64 -5.86
CA ASP A 367 -12.19 15.88 -5.70
C ASP A 367 -11.26 16.09 -6.91
N SER A 368 -11.28 17.29 -7.49
CA SER A 368 -10.43 17.64 -8.63
C SER A 368 -9.15 18.39 -8.23
N SER A 369 -9.00 18.73 -6.95
CA SER A 369 -8.03 19.69 -6.44
C SER A 369 -6.95 19.10 -5.55
N TYR A 370 -7.22 17.99 -4.87
CA TYR A 370 -6.32 17.45 -3.83
C TYR A 370 -6.29 15.93 -3.81
N GLY A 371 -5.13 15.34 -3.54
CA GLY A 371 -4.97 13.90 -3.40
C GLY A 371 -5.46 13.37 -2.05
N ARG A 372 -5.40 12.05 -1.88
CA ARG A 372 -5.69 11.32 -0.64
C ARG A 372 -4.63 10.25 -0.40
N SER A 373 -3.97 10.28 0.75
CA SER A 373 -2.99 9.25 1.12
C SER A 373 -3.53 8.38 2.25
N PHE A 374 -3.17 7.09 2.22
CA PHE A 374 -3.66 6.08 3.15
C PHE A 374 -2.49 5.38 3.86
N ALA A 375 -2.63 5.16 5.16
CA ALA A 375 -1.65 4.41 5.95
C ALA A 375 -2.36 3.49 6.97
N PRO A 376 -1.87 2.26 7.18
CA PRO A 376 -2.41 1.38 8.22
C PRO A 376 -2.07 1.92 9.62
N ILE A 377 -3.01 1.78 10.56
CA ILE A 377 -2.87 2.21 11.96
C ILE A 377 -3.47 1.15 12.88
N ARG A 378 -2.87 0.95 14.06
CA ARG A 378 -3.28 -0.11 15.00
C ARG A 378 -3.31 -1.48 14.30
N ASP A 379 -4.08 -2.43 14.81
CA ASP A 379 -4.21 -3.75 14.20
C ASP A 379 -4.85 -3.70 12.81
N SER A 380 -6.07 -3.17 12.74
CA SER A 380 -6.97 -3.42 11.63
C SER A 380 -7.36 -2.16 10.83
N ASP A 381 -6.98 -0.97 11.30
CA ASP A 381 -7.54 0.28 10.82
C ASP A 381 -6.64 1.02 9.84
N PHE A 382 -7.19 2.07 9.24
CA PHE A 382 -6.45 2.95 8.34
C PHE A 382 -6.67 4.42 8.71
N MET A 383 -5.64 5.23 8.49
CA MET A 383 -5.76 6.69 8.40
C MET A 383 -5.88 7.09 6.95
N ILE A 384 -6.66 8.13 6.69
CA ILE A 384 -6.74 8.81 5.41
C ILE A 384 -6.40 10.28 5.61
N SER A 385 -5.50 10.81 4.78
CA SER A 385 -5.23 12.24 4.72
C SER A 385 -5.95 12.91 3.57
N TYR A 386 -6.29 14.17 3.79
CA TYR A 386 -6.67 15.15 2.79
C TYR A 386 -5.56 16.21 2.78
N SER A 387 -5.16 16.68 1.62
CA SER A 387 -4.00 17.57 1.50
C SER A 387 -4.37 18.93 0.88
N PRO A 388 -5.28 19.72 1.51
CA PRO A 388 -5.50 21.11 1.13
C PRO A 388 -4.39 22.00 1.72
N ASN A 389 -4.41 23.28 1.34
CA ASN A 389 -3.47 24.25 1.89
C ASN A 389 -3.67 24.38 3.42
N SER A 390 -2.59 24.21 4.18
CA SER A 390 -2.57 24.28 5.64
C SER A 390 -2.02 25.62 6.19
N ASP A 391 -2.06 26.70 5.39
CA ASP A 391 -1.70 28.07 5.78
C ASP A 391 -2.34 28.51 7.10
N SER A 392 -1.61 29.26 7.95
CA SER A 392 -2.10 29.81 9.23
C SER A 392 -2.16 28.84 10.41
N GLY A 393 -1.29 27.83 10.43
CA GLY A 393 -1.12 26.95 11.60
C GLY A 393 -2.08 25.77 11.64
N TYR A 394 -2.77 25.47 10.55
CA TYR A 394 -3.44 24.18 10.40
C TYR A 394 -2.38 23.09 10.21
N GLY A 395 -2.57 21.96 10.88
CA GLY A 395 -1.76 20.77 10.63
C GLY A 395 -2.24 20.04 9.38
N ILE A 396 -2.10 18.72 9.37
CA ILE A 396 -2.64 17.90 8.29
C ILE A 396 -4.13 17.58 8.51
N TYR A 397 -4.89 17.55 7.43
CA TYR A 397 -6.30 17.14 7.45
C TYR A 397 -6.35 15.61 7.46
N MET A 398 -6.81 15.01 8.55
CA MET A 398 -6.85 13.56 8.68
C MET A 398 -8.20 13.05 9.18
N SER A 399 -8.54 11.84 8.73
CA SER A 399 -9.66 11.06 9.24
C SER A 399 -9.21 9.61 9.49
N HIS A 400 -10.05 8.89 10.24
CA HIS A 400 -9.82 7.51 10.65
C HIS A 400 -10.89 6.62 10.04
N ILE A 401 -10.45 5.50 9.47
CA ILE A 401 -11.30 4.43 8.95
C ILE A 401 -11.29 3.32 10.01
N ASP A 402 -12.27 3.37 10.91
CA ASP A 402 -12.54 2.31 11.89
C ASP A 402 -13.21 1.13 11.18
N THR A 403 -12.40 0.13 10.86
CA THR A 403 -12.85 -1.03 10.07
C THR A 403 -13.92 -1.84 10.81
N LYS A 404 -13.82 -1.96 12.13
CA LYS A 404 -14.79 -2.71 12.93
C LYS A 404 -16.15 -2.02 12.88
N SER A 405 -16.19 -0.74 13.22
CA SER A 405 -17.43 0.05 13.24
C SER A 405 -18.09 0.10 11.86
N ILE A 406 -17.29 0.18 10.79
CA ILE A 406 -17.78 0.16 9.41
C ILE A 406 -18.43 -1.19 9.08
N PHE A 407 -17.73 -2.30 9.29
CA PHE A 407 -18.25 -3.61 8.87
C PHE A 407 -19.36 -4.17 9.77
N GLU A 408 -19.51 -3.66 10.99
CA GLU A 408 -20.66 -3.91 11.87
C GLU A 408 -21.91 -3.16 11.41
N ALA A 409 -21.76 -1.92 10.93
CA ALA A 409 -22.89 -1.04 10.62
C ALA A 409 -23.30 -0.99 9.14
N ILE A 410 -22.35 -1.15 8.22
CA ILE A 410 -22.58 -1.01 6.78
C ILE A 410 -22.78 -2.40 6.18
N ALA A 411 -23.82 -2.56 5.38
CA ALA A 411 -24.10 -3.79 4.66
C ALA A 411 -23.01 -4.09 3.62
N ASP A 412 -22.93 -5.34 3.17
CA ASP A 412 -22.04 -5.71 2.06
C ASP A 412 -22.36 -4.88 0.82
N LYS A 413 -21.32 -4.48 0.08
CA LYS A 413 -21.40 -3.61 -1.10
C LYS A 413 -21.94 -2.21 -0.81
N GLY A 414 -21.95 -1.77 0.46
CA GLY A 414 -22.49 -0.48 0.89
C GLY A 414 -21.48 0.67 0.85
N ASP A 415 -21.98 1.91 0.80
CA ASP A 415 -21.18 3.14 0.93
C ASP A 415 -20.82 3.39 2.41
N MET A 416 -19.52 3.54 2.69
CA MET A 416 -19.00 3.81 4.04
C MET A 416 -18.86 5.30 4.37
N SER A 417 -19.29 6.22 3.50
CA SER A 417 -19.21 7.69 3.69
C SER A 417 -19.78 8.17 5.03
N SER A 418 -20.88 7.57 5.50
CA SER A 418 -21.49 7.89 6.80
C SER A 418 -20.66 7.48 8.03
N LYS A 419 -19.61 6.69 7.84
CA LYS A 419 -18.75 6.13 8.89
C LYS A 419 -17.30 6.58 8.82
N VAL A 420 -16.93 7.29 7.76
CA VAL A 420 -15.64 7.99 7.69
C VAL A 420 -15.90 9.43 8.12
N PRO A 421 -15.48 9.84 9.34
CA PRO A 421 -15.71 11.19 9.82
C PRO A 421 -15.10 12.22 8.87
N GLY A 422 -15.60 13.46 8.95
CA GLY A 422 -14.95 14.59 8.29
C GLY A 422 -13.48 14.73 8.73
N PHE A 423 -12.68 15.41 7.91
CA PHE A 423 -11.27 15.60 8.18
C PHE A 423 -11.04 16.63 9.31
N ASN A 424 -10.20 16.27 10.28
CA ASN A 424 -9.81 17.13 11.40
C ASN A 424 -8.41 17.73 11.15
N VAL A 425 -8.18 18.96 11.61
CA VAL A 425 -7.02 19.81 11.21
C VAL A 425 -6.07 20.20 12.34
N TYR A 426 -6.31 19.70 13.55
CA TYR A 426 -5.56 20.07 14.77
C TYR A 426 -5.04 18.87 15.57
N ILE A 427 -5.23 17.65 15.07
CA ILE A 427 -4.82 16.43 15.78
C ILE A 427 -3.35 16.12 15.49
N PHE A 428 -2.92 16.37 14.26
CA PHE A 428 -1.57 16.06 13.81
C PHE A 428 -0.92 17.32 13.27
N ASP A 429 0.31 17.55 13.73
CA ASP A 429 1.11 18.70 13.39
C ASP A 429 1.75 18.52 12.00
N SER A 430 2.29 19.59 11.45
CA SER A 430 3.10 19.51 10.24
C SER A 430 4.36 20.36 10.42
N ALA A 431 5.47 19.96 9.81
CA ALA A 431 6.75 20.65 10.03
C ALA A 431 6.81 22.07 9.43
N TYR A 432 5.77 22.52 8.71
CA TYR A 432 5.71 23.85 8.10
C TYR A 432 4.27 24.39 7.99
N HIS A 433 4.08 25.68 8.33
CA HIS A 433 2.75 26.30 8.54
C HIS A 433 2.43 27.50 7.63
N SER A 434 3.17 27.70 6.54
CA SER A 434 2.72 28.57 5.44
C SER A 434 2.28 27.71 4.25
N THR A 435 2.37 28.17 2.99
CA THR A 435 1.68 27.54 1.86
C THR A 435 2.19 26.13 1.67
N ASN A 436 1.40 25.17 2.17
CA ASN A 436 1.82 23.79 2.38
C ASN A 436 0.64 22.85 2.21
N TYR A 437 0.87 21.72 1.55
CA TYR A 437 -0.10 20.67 1.30
C TYR A 437 0.40 19.35 1.93
N PRO A 438 0.38 19.22 3.28
CA PRO A 438 0.96 18.08 3.97
C PRO A 438 0.24 16.78 3.63
N TYR A 439 0.99 15.67 3.61
CA TYR A 439 0.45 14.34 3.32
C TYR A 439 1.08 13.28 4.23
N ILE A 440 0.45 12.10 4.29
CA ILE A 440 0.99 10.97 5.06
C ILE A 440 1.79 10.01 4.19
N VAL A 441 2.89 9.50 4.75
CA VAL A 441 3.69 8.40 4.22
C VAL A 441 3.64 7.24 5.21
N PRO A 442 3.23 6.02 4.79
CA PRO A 442 3.32 4.84 5.64
C PRO A 442 4.78 4.47 5.90
N ILE A 443 5.12 4.16 7.15
CA ILE A 443 6.45 3.66 7.50
C ILE A 443 6.50 2.17 7.16
N ILE A 444 7.54 1.79 6.41
CA ILE A 444 7.79 0.40 6.02
C ILE A 444 8.76 -0.20 7.04
N GLY A 445 8.43 -1.35 7.63
CA GLY A 445 9.35 -2.03 8.53
C GLY A 445 9.32 -1.55 9.99
N GLY A 446 8.30 -0.79 10.39
CA GLY A 446 8.07 -0.40 11.78
C GLY A 446 7.43 -1.49 12.65
N ASN A 447 7.74 -2.76 12.40
CA ASN A 447 7.35 -3.90 13.26
C ASN A 447 8.42 -4.98 13.31
#